data_AF-A0A3D4HEH4-F1
#
_entry.id   AF-A0A3D4HEH4-F1
#
_cell.length_a   1.000
_cell.length_b   1.000
_cell.length_c   1.000
_cell.angle_alpha   90.00
_cell.angle_beta   90.00
_cell.angle_gamma   90.00
#
_symmetry.space_group_name_H-M   'P 1'
#
loop_
_entity.id
_entity.type
_entity.pdbx_description
1 polymer ?
#
loop_
_entity_poly.entity_id
_entity_poly.type
_entity_poly.pdbx_seq_one_letter_code
_entity_poly.pdbx_strand_id
1 'polypeptide(L)' 'MKNFGFKVKIKYTKNSGYYRIGIKTETFRNVTEIHYCYPSSFKLKPITFESGIHKTGCTIFCNEIEEFEAVLEKEKARHY' A
#
# COMPACT_ATOMS: atom_id res chain seq x y z
N MET A 1 -5.13 -19.16 6.69
CA MET A 1 -5.60 -18.30 5.58
C MET A 1 -4.71 -18.55 4.36
N LYS A 2 -5.28 -18.73 3.16
CA LYS A 2 -4.49 -18.85 1.93
C LYS A 2 -4.06 -17.44 1.48
N ASN A 3 -2.77 -17.24 1.21
CA ASN A 3 -2.24 -15.98 0.65
C ASN A 3 -2.80 -15.76 -0.77
N PHE A 4 -3.22 -14.54 -1.07
CA PHE A 4 -3.83 -14.13 -2.34
C PHE A 4 -3.39 -12.72 -2.73
N GLY A 5 -3.49 -12.34 -4.02
CA GLY A 5 -3.16 -10.99 -4.48
C GLY A 5 -1.67 -10.68 -4.31
N PHE A 6 -1.35 -9.46 -3.90
CA PHE A 6 -0.02 -8.99 -3.54
C PHE A 6 0.22 -9.04 -2.04
N LYS A 7 1.47 -9.34 -1.71
CA LYS A 7 2.10 -8.90 -0.48
C LYS A 7 2.79 -7.58 -0.77
N VAL A 8 2.39 -6.54 -0.06
CA VAL A 8 2.98 -5.21 -0.16
C VAL A 8 3.80 -4.94 1.09
N LYS A 9 5.08 -4.64 0.94
CA LYS A 9 5.93 -4.16 2.02
C LYS A 9 6.20 -2.69 1.80
N ILE A 10 5.97 -1.86 2.82
CA ILE A 10 6.21 -0.43 2.78
C ILE A 10 7.32 -0.10 3.76
N LYS A 11 8.24 0.78 3.36
CA LYS A 11 9.17 1.46 4.25
C LYS A 11 8.79 2.93 4.27
N TYR A 12 8.60 3.44 5.47
CA TYR A 12 8.17 4.82 5.68
C TYR A 12 9.36 5.77 5.78
N THR A 13 9.19 6.98 5.25
CA THR A 13 10.19 8.05 5.45
C THR A 13 10.26 8.44 6.92
N LYS A 14 11.42 8.95 7.36
CA LYS A 14 11.61 9.48 8.73
C LYS A 14 10.63 10.61 9.10
N ASN A 15 10.07 11.29 8.09
CA ASN A 15 9.15 12.41 8.26
C ASN A 15 7.68 11.97 8.36
N SER A 16 7.35 10.74 7.98
CA SER A 16 5.98 10.22 8.06
C SER A 16 5.46 10.18 9.50
N GLY A 17 4.13 10.26 9.65
CA GLY A 17 3.48 10.03 10.95
C GLY A 17 3.77 8.63 11.50
N TYR A 18 3.77 7.62 10.62
CA TYR A 18 4.04 6.22 10.94
C TYR A 18 5.42 6.01 11.56
N TYR A 19 6.46 6.59 10.97
CA TYR A 19 7.82 6.47 11.50
C TYR A 19 7.93 7.11 12.89
N ARG A 20 7.29 8.27 13.09
CA ARG A 20 7.31 9.01 14.37
C ARG A 20 6.63 8.25 15.51
N ILE A 21 5.66 7.38 15.21
CA ILE A 21 5.03 6.47 16.18
C ILE A 21 5.72 5.10 16.26
N GLY A 22 6.87 4.93 15.61
CA GLY A 22 7.71 3.73 15.70
C GLY A 22 7.49 2.69 14.59
N ILE A 23 6.55 2.91 13.66
CA ILE A 23 6.31 2.02 12.52
C ILE A 23 7.23 2.41 11.36
N LYS A 24 8.38 1.75 11.27
CA LYS A 24 9.38 2.01 10.21
C LYS A 24 9.05 1.27 8.91
N THR A 25 8.47 0.08 9.04
CA THR A 25 8.08 -0.77 7.92
C THR A 25 6.77 -1.47 8.25
N GLU A 26 5.94 -1.67 7.25
CA GLU A 26 4.67 -2.38 7.38
C GLU A 26 4.49 -3.37 6.24
N THR A 27 3.69 -4.42 6.46
CA THR A 27 3.41 -5.43 5.43
C THR A 27 1.92 -5.69 5.35
N PHE A 28 1.35 -5.41 4.19
CA PHE A 28 -0.02 -5.76 3.82
C PHE A 28 -0.02 -7.06 3.04
N ARG A 29 -1.02 -7.91 3.30
CA ARG A 29 -1.27 -9.15 2.56
C ARG A 29 -2.68 -9.13 2.02
N ASN A 30 -2.95 -9.93 0.99
CA ASN A 30 -4.26 -9.97 0.33
C ASN A 30 -4.63 -8.65 -0.35
N VAL A 31 -3.64 -7.86 -0.77
CA VAL A 31 -3.87 -6.64 -1.56
C VAL A 31 -4.21 -7.07 -2.98
N THR A 32 -5.41 -6.76 -3.47
CA THR A 32 -5.86 -7.17 -4.80
C THR A 32 -5.66 -6.11 -5.86
N GLU A 33 -5.59 -4.84 -5.45
CA GLU A 33 -5.41 -3.69 -6.32
C GLU A 33 -4.47 -2.67 -5.66
N ILE A 34 -3.64 -2.04 -6.48
CA ILE A 34 -2.74 -0.95 -6.07
C ILE A 34 -2.95 0.19 -7.03
N HIS A 35 -3.40 1.34 -6.53
CA HIS A 35 -3.69 2.52 -7.33
C HIS A 35 -2.60 3.57 -7.13
N TYR A 36 -1.81 3.84 -8.16
CA TYR A 36 -0.75 4.85 -8.11
C TYR A 36 -1.24 6.20 -8.58
N CYS A 37 -0.92 7.25 -7.81
CA CYS A 37 -1.04 8.62 -8.28
C CYS A 37 -2.42 8.95 -8.88
N TYR A 38 -3.49 8.41 -8.29
CA TYR A 38 -4.85 8.69 -8.74
C TYR A 38 -5.03 10.21 -8.84
N PRO A 39 -5.65 10.74 -9.92
CA PRO A 39 -5.91 12.16 -10.02
C PRO A 39 -6.78 12.58 -8.83
N SER A 40 -6.14 13.17 -7.83
CA SER A 40 -6.76 13.58 -6.58
C SER A 40 -6.64 15.09 -6.44
N SER A 41 -7.62 15.72 -5.82
CA SER A 41 -7.58 17.14 -5.46
C SER A 41 -6.50 17.47 -4.42
N PHE A 42 -5.82 16.46 -3.86
CA PHE A 42 -4.75 16.66 -2.91
C PHE A 42 -3.44 17.04 -3.62
N LYS A 43 -2.76 18.02 -3.05
CA LYS A 43 -1.42 18.45 -3.49
C LYS A 43 -0.39 17.31 -3.43
N LEU A 44 -0.60 16.35 -2.53
CA LEU A 44 0.22 15.15 -2.37
C LEU A 44 -0.50 13.96 -2.99
N LYS A 45 0.16 13.28 -3.92
CA LYS A 45 -0.40 12.11 -4.61
C LYS A 45 -0.43 10.92 -3.64
N PRO A 46 -1.59 10.27 -3.43
CA PRO A 46 -1.67 9.08 -2.60
C PRO A 46 -1.40 7.79 -3.40
N ILE A 47 -1.09 6.73 -2.68
CA ILE A 47 -1.15 5.34 -3.14
C ILE A 47 -2.20 4.62 -2.30
N THR A 48 -3.14 3.94 -2.95
CA THR A 48 -4.18 3.14 -2.29
C THR A 48 -3.90 1.66 -2.51
N PHE A 49 -3.92 0.89 -1.42
CA PHE A 49 -3.80 -0.56 -1.40
C PHE A 49 -5.15 -1.15 -0.98
N GLU A 50 -5.87 -1.76 -1.92
CA GLU A 50 -7.19 -2.34 -1.66
C GLU A 50 -7.13 -3.85 -1.50
N SER A 51 -7.93 -4.38 -0.57
CA SER A 51 -8.20 -5.81 -0.43
C SER A 51 -9.65 -6.10 -0.78
N GLY A 52 -9.89 -6.50 -2.03
CA GLY A 52 -11.20 -6.93 -2.51
C GLY A 52 -11.74 -8.18 -1.79
N ILE A 53 -10.87 -8.95 -1.12
CA ILE A 53 -11.27 -10.08 -0.28
C ILE A 53 -11.92 -9.59 1.02
N HIS A 54 -11.29 -8.63 1.69
CA HIS A 54 -11.73 -8.17 3.00
C HIS A 54 -12.60 -6.93 2.94
N LYS A 55 -12.81 -6.36 1.74
CA LYS A 55 -13.45 -5.05 1.51
C LYS A 55 -12.82 -3.94 2.38
N THR A 56 -11.54 -4.07 2.68
CA THR A 56 -10.74 -3.12 3.45
C THR A 56 -9.54 -2.68 2.62
N GLY A 57 -9.00 -1.51 2.91
CA GLY A 57 -7.82 -0.98 2.24
C GLY A 57 -7.17 0.10 3.07
N CYS A 58 -6.01 0.56 2.62
CA CYS A 58 -5.34 1.73 3.19
C CYS A 58 -4.87 2.67 2.09
N THR A 59 -4.85 3.96 2.41
CA THR A 59 -4.33 5.00 1.55
C THR A 59 -3.20 5.70 2.27
N ILE A 60 -2.03 5.80 1.63
CA ILE A 60 -0.83 6.40 2.20
C ILE A 60 -0.30 7.43 1.19
N PHE A 61 0.10 8.61 1.66
CA PHE A 61 0.63 9.64 0.78
C PHE A 61 2.05 9.30 0.31
N CYS A 62 2.37 9.57 -0.96
CA CYS A 62 3.69 9.26 -1.53
C CYS A 62 4.85 9.89 -0.76
N ASN A 63 4.67 11.07 -0.14
CA ASN A 63 5.73 11.71 0.66
C ASN A 63 6.01 11.01 1.99
N GLU A 64 5.13 10.11 2.42
CA GLU A 64 5.32 9.29 3.63
C GLU A 64 6.01 7.96 3.31
N ILE A 65 6.08 7.55 2.05
CA ILE A 65 6.70 6.30 1.60
C ILE A 65 8.10 6.59 1.07
N GLU A 66 9.10 5.88 1.61
CA GLU A 66 10.46 5.90 1.09
C GLU A 66 10.59 4.94 -0.09
N GLU A 67 10.09 3.71 0.11
CA GLU A 67 10.03 2.64 -0.89
C GLU A 67 8.86 1.73 -0.54
N PHE A 68 8.30 1.07 -1.55
CA PHE A 68 7.45 -0.08 -1.32
C PHE A 68 7.75 -1.16 -2.36
N GLU A 69 7.49 -2.40 -1.99
CA GLU A 69 7.63 -3.58 -2.83
C GLU A 69 6.29 -4.30 -2.88
N ALA A 70 5.83 -4.67 -4.07
CA ALA A 70 4.62 -5.48 -4.26
C ALA A 70 5.00 -6.80 -4.92
N VAL A 71 4.85 -7.90 -4.20
CA VAL A 71 5.13 -9.26 -4.68
C VAL A 71 3.83 -10.00 -4.86
N LEU A 72 3.57 -10.50 -6.08
CA LEU A 72 2.39 -11.31 -6.34
C LEU A 72 2.50 -12.64 -5.58
N GLU A 73 1.58 -12.89 -4.64
CA GLU A 73 1.49 -14.14 -3.89
C GLU A 73 0.57 -15.17 -4.58
N LYS A 74 -0.41 -14.75 -5.41
CA LYS A 74 -1.24 -15.64 -6.26
C LYS A 74 -2.05 -14.91 -7.35
N GLU A 75 -2.30 -15.59 -8.48
CA GLU A 75 -3.07 -15.10 -9.65
C GLU A 75 -4.53 -14.75 -9.31
N LYS A 76 -4.77 -13.48 -8.98
CA LYS A 76 -6.00 -12.70 -9.24
C LYS A 76 -5.77 -11.27 -8.77
N ALA A 77 -4.75 -10.64 -9.31
CA ALA A 77 -4.40 -9.28 -8.96
C ALA A 77 -4.40 -8.46 -10.25
N ARG A 78 -5.23 -7.40 -10.30
CA ARG A 78 -5.31 -6.49 -11.45
C ARG A 78 -4.51 -5.24 -11.08
N HIS A 79 -3.59 -4.85 -11.96
CA HIS A 79 -2.91 -3.56 -11.88
C HIS A 79 -3.68 -2.55 -12.74
N TYR A 80 -3.93 -1.35 -12.22
CA TYR A 80 -4.49 -0.22 -12.95
C TYR A 80 -3.63 1.03 -12.71
#